data_AF-A0A1F4H9X0-F1
#
_entry.id   AF-A0A1F4H9X0-F1
#
_cell.length_a   1.000
_cell.length_b   1.000
_cell.length_c   1.000
_cell.angle_alpha   90.00
_cell.angle_beta   90.00
_cell.angle_gamma   90.00
#
_symmetry.space_group_name_H-M   'P 1'
#
loop_
_entity.id
_entity.type
_entity.pdbx_description
1 polymer ?
#
loop_
_entity_poly.entity_id
_entity_poly.type
_entity_poly.pdbx_seq_one_letter_code
_entity_poly.pdbx_strand_id
1 'polypeptide(L)' 'MRAALAEAQAFIQKNPERARQIEAKYLGFSGPRFPTLTLDIQPADFEFFVKIGGELGLVRKPIDTSRLILKQ' A
#
# COMPACT_ATOMS: atom_id res chain seq x y z
N MET A 1 -4.65 8.10 -9.14
CA MET A 1 -4.64 6.84 -8.34
C MET A 1 -4.45 7.09 -6.84
N ARG A 2 -3.39 7.78 -6.38
CA ARG A 2 -3.19 8.10 -4.94
C ARG A 2 -4.35 8.85 -4.29
N ALA A 3 -4.87 9.90 -4.94
CA ALA A 3 -6.01 10.66 -4.43
C ALA A 3 -7.28 9.81 -4.22
N ALA A 4 -7.63 8.97 -5.20
CA ALA A 4 -8.78 8.06 -5.09
C ALA A 4 -8.63 7.04 -3.94
N LEU A 5 -7.42 6.55 -3.68
CA LEU A 5 -7.15 5.68 -2.54
C LEU A 5 -7.28 6.43 -1.21
N ALA A 6 -6.84 7.69 -1.14
CA ALA A 6 -7.00 8.53 0.04
C ALA A 6 -8.48 8.82 0.33
N GLU A 7 -9.28 9.10 -0.71
CA GLU A 7 -10.73 9.26 -0.61
C GLU A 7 -11.40 7.98 -0.12
N ALA A 8 -11.02 6.82 -0.66
CA ALA A 8 -11.52 5.53 -0.21
C ALA A 8 -11.18 5.26 1.26
N GLN A 9 -9.95 5.56 1.69
CA GLN A 9 -9.52 5.42 3.08
C GLN A 9 -10.35 6.34 4.00
N ALA A 10 -10.55 7.60 3.59
CA ALA A 10 -11.40 8.54 4.33
C ALA A 10 -12.85 8.08 4.41
N PHE A 11 -13.38 7.49 3.33
CA PHE A 11 -14.73 6.91 3.32
C PHE A 11 -14.87 5.78 4.33
N ILE A 12 -13.91 4.84 4.36
CA ILE A 12 -13.92 3.70 5.29
C ILE A 12 -13.88 4.19 6.75
N GLN A 13 -13.02 5.16 7.05
CA GLN A 13 -12.90 5.73 8.40
C GLN A 13 -14.19 6.44 8.84
N LYS A 14 -14.84 7.17 7.94
CA LYS A 14 -16.09 7.89 8.23
C LYS A 14 -17.33 6.99 8.25
N ASN A 15 -17.29 5.86 7.54
CA ASN A 15 -18.46 4.98 7.33
C ASN A 15 -18.11 3.49 7.52
N PRO A 16 -17.62 3.07 8.70
CA PRO A 16 -17.10 1.72 8.91
C PRO A 16 -18.14 0.62 8.67
N GLU A 17 -19.39 0.81 9.11
CA GLU A 17 -20.45 -0.20 8.89
C GLU A 17 -20.82 -0.33 7.40
N ARG A 18 -20.86 0.80 6.68
CA ARG A 18 -21.12 0.78 5.24
C ARG A 18 -19.99 0.10 4.48
N ALA A 19 -18.75 0.32 4.90
CA ALA A 19 -17.59 -0.37 4.33
C ALA A 19 -17.69 -1.89 4.56
N ARG A 20 -18.08 -2.36 5.75
CA ARG A 20 -18.30 -3.79 6.01
C ARG A 20 -19.44 -4.39 5.18
N GLN A 21 -20.52 -3.65 4.95
CA GLN A 21 -21.60 -4.12 4.06
C GLN A 21 -21.11 -4.31 2.63
N ILE A 22 -20.29 -3.38 2.12
CA ILE A 22 -19.65 -3.50 0.81
C ILE A 22 -18.72 -4.72 0.79
N GLU A 23 -17.89 -4.88 1.82
CA GLU A 23 -16.99 -6.03 1.98
C GLU A 23 -17.77 -7.36 1.95
N ALA A 24 -18.80 -7.50 2.78
CA ALA A 24 -19.63 -8.70 2.83
C ALA A 24 -20.35 -8.98 1.50
N LYS A 25 -20.84 -7.93 0.83
CA LYS A 25 -21.53 -8.07 -0.46
C LYS A 25 -20.63 -8.62 -1.57
N TYR A 26 -19.38 -8.15 -1.63
CA TYR A 26 -18.49 -8.44 -2.76
C TYR A 26 -17.40 -9.49 -2.45
N LEU A 27 -17.02 -9.67 -1.18
CA LEU A 27 -16.02 -10.65 -0.74
C LEU A 27 -16.64 -11.85 0.00
N GLY A 28 -17.92 -11.78 0.37
CA GLY A 28 -18.64 -12.87 1.04
C GLY A 28 -18.35 -13.02 2.55
N PHE A 29 -17.50 -12.15 3.11
CA PHE A 29 -17.24 -12.07 4.55
C PHE A 29 -16.92 -10.62 4.93
N SER A 30 -16.96 -10.32 6.23
CA SER A 30 -16.43 -9.06 6.76
C SER A 30 -15.25 -9.34 7.68
N GLY A 31 -14.16 -8.61 7.48
CA GLY A 31 -12.95 -8.77 8.28
C GLY A 31 -13.17 -8.29 9.72
N PRO A 32 -12.53 -8.94 10.72
CA PRO A 32 -12.66 -8.51 12.12
C PRO A 32 -12.05 -7.13 12.39
N ARG A 33 -11.15 -6.66 11.51
CA ARG A 33 -10.48 -5.36 11.57
C ARG A 33 -10.23 -4.83 10.16
N PHE A 34 -10.21 -3.51 10.01
CA PHE A 34 -9.72 -2.90 8.78
C PHE A 34 -8.18 -2.95 8.72
N PRO A 35 -7.59 -3.17 7.54
CA PRO A 35 -6.15 -3.10 7.37
C PRO A 35 -5.65 -1.67 7.61
N THR A 36 -4.51 -1.55 8.29
CA THR A 36 -3.79 -0.29 8.38
C THR A 36 -3.06 -0.08 7.05
N LEU A 37 -3.55 0.85 6.24
CA LEU A 37 -2.95 1.23 4.97
C LEU A 37 -2.27 2.60 5.12
N THR A 38 -0.99 2.67 4.76
CA THR A 38 -0.30 3.95 4.53
C THR A 38 -0.22 4.19 3.03
N LEU A 39 -0.54 5.41 2.61
CA LEU A 39 -0.33 5.87 1.24
C LEU A 39 0.97 6.67 1.10
N ASP A 40 1.62 6.96 2.22
CA ASP A 40 2.93 7.60 2.25
C ASP A 40 4.00 6.54 2.04
N ILE A 41 4.53 6.50 0.81
CA ILE A 41 5.59 5.60 0.40
C ILE A 41 6.91 6.34 0.54
N GLN A 42 7.88 5.74 1.22
CA GLN A 42 9.19 6.31 1.48
C GLN A 42 10.29 5.51 0.76
N PRO A 43 11.44 6.13 0.39
CA PRO A 43 12.55 5.40 -0.22
C PRO A 43 13.02 4.20 0.60
N ALA A 44 12.99 4.34 1.94
CA ALA A 44 13.35 3.30 2.88
C ALA A 44 12.51 2.01 2.73
N ASP A 45 11.26 2.12 2.28
CA ASP A 45 10.38 0.96 2.05
C ASP A 45 10.94 0.04 0.95
N PHE A 46 11.73 0.59 0.01
CA PHE A 46 12.34 -0.16 -1.09
C PHE A 46 13.75 -0.65 -0.77
N GLU A 47 14.45 -0.04 0.19
CA GLU A 47 15.85 -0.35 0.49
C GLU A 47 16.04 -1.79 0.92
N PHE A 48 15.12 -2.33 1.71
CA PHE A 48 15.13 -3.72 2.13
C PHE A 48 15.11 -4.68 0.93
N PHE A 49 14.21 -4.45 -0.02
CA PHE A 49 14.06 -5.31 -1.20
C PHE A 49 15.23 -5.18 -2.16
N VAL A 50 15.79 -3.97 -2.34
CA VAL A 50 16.98 -3.77 -3.18
C VAL A 50 18.19 -4.47 -2.58
N LYS A 51 18.39 -4.41 -1.25
CA LYS A 51 19.51 -5.08 -0.57
C LYS A 51 19.43 -6.60 -0.73
N ILE A 52 18.30 -7.20 -0.36
CA ILE A 52 18.11 -8.66 -0.50
C ILE A 52 18.17 -9.08 -1.97
N GLY A 53 17.57 -8.31 -2.87
CA GLY A 53 17.65 -8.59 -4.30
C GLY A 53 19.07 -8.54 -4.84
N GLY A 54 19.93 -7.68 -4.30
CA GLY A 54 21.36 -7.64 -4.61
C GLY A 54 22.11 -8.86 -4.09
N GLU A 55 21.89 -9.25 -2.83
CA GLU A 55 22.51 -10.44 -2.21
C GLU A 55 22.12 -11.74 -2.92
N LEU A 56 20.86 -11.86 -3.33
CA LEU A 56 20.33 -13.04 -4.03
C LEU A 56 20.63 -13.03 -5.54
N GLY A 57 21.32 -12.02 -6.06
CA GLY A 57 21.62 -11.90 -7.50
C GLY A 57 20.39 -11.61 -8.39
N LEU A 58 19.25 -11.25 -7.81
CA LEU A 58 18.02 -10.86 -8.51
C LEU A 58 18.15 -9.46 -9.14
N VAL A 59 18.94 -8.59 -8.51
CA VAL A 59 19.20 -7.21 -8.96
C VAL A 59 20.61 -7.14 -9.54
N ARG A 60 20.70 -6.93 -10.86
CA ARG A 60 21.98 -6.92 -11.60
C ARG A 60 22.72 -5.59 -11.57
N LYS A 61 22.05 -4.50 -11.20
CA LYS A 61 22.60 -3.14 -11.17
C LYS A 61 22.15 -2.45 -9.88
N PRO A 62 22.99 -1.59 -9.28
CA PRO A 62 22.58 -0.81 -8.12
C PRO A 62 21.36 0.04 -8.47
N ILE A 63 20.32 -0.06 -7.63
CA ILE A 63 19.08 0.70 -7.77
C ILE A 63 19.11 1.83 -6.75
N ASP A 64 18.92 3.06 -7.23
CA ASP A 64 18.76 4.24 -6.38
C ASP A 64 17.29 4.37 -5.95
N THR A 65 17.00 3.99 -4.70
CA THR A 65 15.64 4.01 -4.14
C THR A 65 15.07 5.42 -4.01
N SER A 66 15.91 6.46 -3.93
CA SER A 66 15.46 7.85 -3.82
C SER A 66 14.75 8.35 -5.08
N ARG A 67 14.94 7.66 -6.20
CA ARG A 67 14.39 7.98 -7.52
C ARG A 67 13.23 7.10 -7.94
N LEU A 68 12.82 6.15 -7.10
CA LEU A 68 11.72 5.23 -7.41
C LEU A 68 10.33 5.81 -7.13
N ILE A 69 10.28 6.97 -6.48
CA ILE A 69 9.03 7.64 -6.13
C ILE A 69 8.83 8.82 -7.07
N LEU A 70 7.78 8.74 -7.88
CA LEU A 70 7.33 9.88 -8.67
C LEU A 70 6.85 10.98 -7.72
N LYS A 71 7.58 12.10 -7.66
CA LYS A 71 7.16 13.31 -6.97
C LYS A 71 6.00 13.93 -7.76
N GLN A 72 4.91 14.26 -7.06
CA GLN A 72 3.76 14.97 -7.62
C GLN A 72 4.03 16.47 -7.65
#